data_AF-A0A539EDP1-F1
#
_entry.id   AF-A0A539EDP1-F1
#
_cell.length_a   1.000
_cell.length_b   1.000
_cell.length_c   1.000
_cell.angle_alpha   90.00
_cell.angle_beta   90.00
_cell.angle_gamma   90.00
#
_symmetry.space_group_name_H-M   'P 1'
#
loop_
_entity.id
_entity.type
_entity.pdbx_description
1 polymer ?
#
loop_
_entity_poly.entity_id
_entity_poly.type
_entity_poly.pdbx_seq_one_letter_code
_entity_poly.pdbx_strand_id
1 'polypeptide(L)'
;MSAVEFLKQDQIIFVLLFFVPGFVALKVYDLFVPGDMRNLSASVLEVVSYSMLCWAVLVPLYLAIGLLDGGVSTIWSAVYLFVGIALWPALLGWLVFNARAKWLRGKILHPARTAWDYLFSQGKFYWVLVTTSDGERFGGRYAEKSFATSYPDPHEIYLQELWRVDENGVFMEAVEGSAGILVRRDEVKRIEFFEYAK
;
A
#
# COMPACT_ATOMS: atom_id res chain seq x y z
N MET A 1 -17.11 10.06 -31.84
CA MET A 1 -16.74 8.70 -32.29
C MET A 1 -15.48 8.33 -31.56
N SER A 2 -15.60 7.40 -30.62
CA SER A 2 -14.66 7.13 -29.53
C SER A 2 -13.33 6.55 -30.03
N ALA A 3 -12.22 6.91 -29.38
CA ALA A 3 -10.84 6.46 -29.63
C ALA A 3 -10.60 4.92 -29.59
N VAL A 4 -11.66 4.12 -29.54
CA VAL A 4 -11.68 2.66 -29.45
C VAL A 4 -11.71 2.01 -30.85
N GLU A 5 -11.95 2.77 -31.92
CA GLU A 5 -12.32 2.22 -33.24
C GLU A 5 -11.14 1.89 -34.19
N PHE A 6 -9.88 1.82 -33.72
CA PHE A 6 -8.72 1.64 -34.63
C PHE A 6 -7.69 0.57 -34.25
N LEU A 7 -7.99 -0.32 -33.30
CA LEU A 7 -7.09 -1.45 -33.02
C LEU A 7 -7.48 -2.66 -33.89
N LYS A 8 -6.57 -3.08 -34.77
CA LYS A 8 -6.73 -4.34 -35.52
C LYS A 8 -6.79 -5.52 -34.53
N GLN A 9 -7.48 -6.60 -34.89
CA GLN A 9 -7.66 -7.78 -34.03
C GLN A 9 -6.35 -8.28 -33.40
N ASP A 10 -5.27 -8.32 -34.18
CA ASP A 10 -3.95 -8.74 -33.69
C ASP A 10 -3.40 -7.80 -32.60
N GLN A 11 -3.62 -6.49 -32.72
CA GLN A 11 -3.16 -5.51 -31.75
C GLN A 11 -3.90 -5.66 -30.42
N ILE A 12 -5.20 -5.98 -30.45
CA ILE A 12 -5.99 -6.25 -29.25
C ILE A 12 -5.43 -7.47 -28.52
N ILE A 13 -5.12 -8.54 -29.26
CA ILE A 13 -4.53 -9.76 -28.68
C ILE A 13 -3.18 -9.44 -28.04
N PHE A 14 -2.30 -8.70 -28.71
CA PHE A 14 -1.01 -8.30 -28.13
C PHE A 14 -1.17 -7.46 -26.85
N VAL A 15 -2.12 -6.51 -26.84
CA VAL A 15 -2.40 -5.71 -25.64
C VAL A 15 -2.90 -6.61 -24.51
N LEU A 16 -3.84 -7.50 -24.77
CA LEU A 16 -4.34 -8.42 -23.74
C LEU A 16 -3.22 -9.34 -23.21
N LEU A 17 -2.34 -9.82 -24.08
CA LEU A 17 -1.31 -10.80 -23.76
C LEU A 17 -0.08 -10.19 -23.06
N PHE A 18 0.26 -8.93 -23.37
CA PHE A 18 1.44 -8.25 -22.82
C PHE A 18 1.13 -7.12 -21.85
N PHE A 19 -0.06 -6.55 -21.83
CA PHE A 19 -0.39 -5.46 -20.92
C PHE A 19 -1.12 -5.96 -19.67
N VAL A 20 -2.12 -6.84 -19.85
CA VAL A 20 -2.96 -7.33 -18.75
C VAL A 20 -2.17 -8.08 -17.67
N PRO A 21 -1.27 -9.05 -17.98
CA PRO A 21 -0.56 -9.76 -16.92
C PRO A 21 0.26 -8.83 -16.03
N GLY A 22 1.00 -7.90 -16.64
CA GLY A 22 1.80 -6.91 -15.92
C GLY A 22 0.96 -5.91 -15.15
N PHE A 23 -0.18 -5.51 -15.68
CA PHE A 23 -1.12 -4.63 -14.98
C PHE A 23 -1.72 -5.33 -13.75
N VAL A 24 -2.10 -6.61 -13.88
CA VAL A 24 -2.58 -7.42 -12.76
C VAL A 24 -1.48 -7.60 -11.71
N ALA A 25 -0.24 -7.93 -12.09
CA ALA A 25 0.90 -7.96 -11.16
C ALA A 25 1.06 -6.65 -10.40
N LEU A 26 0.99 -5.52 -11.12
CA LEU A 26 1.15 -4.20 -10.53
C LEU A 26 0.06 -3.91 -9.50
N LYS A 27 -1.20 -4.21 -9.84
CA LYS A 27 -2.33 -4.00 -8.94
C LYS A 27 -2.28 -4.91 -7.72
N VAL A 28 -1.93 -6.18 -7.89
CA VAL A 28 -1.73 -7.08 -6.75
C VAL A 28 -0.59 -6.56 -5.86
N TYR A 29 0.50 -6.07 -6.44
CA TYR A 29 1.58 -5.46 -5.68
C TYR A 29 1.11 -4.21 -4.92
N ASP A 30 0.34 -3.32 -5.55
CA ASP A 30 -0.18 -2.10 -4.93
C ASP A 30 -1.15 -2.40 -3.77
N LEU A 31 -1.85 -3.55 -3.79
CA LEU A 31 -2.67 -3.98 -2.65
C LEU A 31 -1.84 -4.32 -1.40
N PHE A 32 -0.59 -4.77 -1.58
CA PHE A 32 0.29 -5.14 -0.47
C PHE A 32 1.23 -4.01 -0.05
N VAL A 33 1.53 -3.08 -0.95
CA VAL A 33 2.42 -1.94 -0.70
C VAL A 33 1.65 -0.66 -0.99
N PRO A 34 1.12 0.03 0.04
CA PRO A 34 0.58 1.36 -0.11
C PRO A 34 1.66 2.26 -0.71
N GLY A 35 1.35 2.89 -1.83
CA GLY A 35 2.22 3.83 -2.52
C GLY A 35 1.37 4.89 -3.20
N ASP A 36 2.01 5.97 -3.65
CA ASP A 36 1.37 7.02 -4.44
C ASP A 36 0.50 6.42 -5.55
N MET A 37 -0.65 7.04 -5.84
CA MET A 37 -1.42 6.72 -7.06
C MET A 37 -0.47 6.86 -8.24
N ARG A 38 -0.02 5.72 -8.79
CA ARG A 38 0.94 5.76 -9.88
C ARG A 38 0.26 6.35 -11.10
N ASN A 39 0.88 7.37 -11.68
CA ASN A 39 0.46 7.89 -12.97
C ASN A 39 0.56 6.76 -14.00
N LEU A 40 -0.57 6.36 -14.58
CA LEU A 40 -0.64 5.25 -15.55
C LEU A 40 0.39 5.40 -16.67
N SER A 41 0.59 6.63 -17.15
CA SER A 41 1.59 6.97 -18.17
C SER A 41 3.04 6.72 -17.72
N ALA A 42 3.33 6.89 -16.43
CA ALA A 42 4.64 6.61 -15.84
C ALA A 42 4.84 5.11 -15.56
N SER A 43 3.75 4.37 -15.28
CA SER A 43 3.81 2.93 -14.99
C SER A 43 3.77 2.02 -16.22
N VAL A 44 3.68 2.55 -17.45
CA VAL A 44 3.71 1.71 -18.66
C VAL A 44 4.97 0.83 -18.70
N LEU A 45 6.14 1.40 -18.39
CA LEU A 45 7.39 0.66 -18.36
C LEU A 45 7.39 -0.42 -17.28
N GLU A 46 6.80 -0.14 -16.12
CA GLU A 46 6.66 -1.12 -15.03
C GLU A 46 5.74 -2.27 -15.43
N VAL A 47 4.57 -1.96 -16.00
CA VAL A 47 3.61 -2.95 -16.52
C VAL A 47 4.28 -3.87 -17.53
N VAL A 48 4.98 -3.29 -18.51
CA VAL A 48 5.71 -4.06 -19.53
C VAL A 48 6.79 -4.93 -18.88
N SER A 49 7.54 -4.41 -17.91
CA SER A 49 8.58 -5.15 -17.19
C SER A 49 8.00 -6.33 -16.41
N TYR A 50 6.89 -6.14 -15.69
CA TYR A 50 6.22 -7.23 -14.96
C TYR A 50 5.66 -8.28 -15.91
N SER A 51 5.11 -7.87 -17.07
CA SER A 51 4.66 -8.81 -18.09
C SER A 51 5.82 -9.65 -18.64
N MET A 52 6.97 -9.03 -18.92
CA MET A 52 8.16 -9.75 -19.37
C MET A 52 8.60 -10.80 -18.35
N LEU A 53 8.59 -10.47 -17.05
CA LEU A 53 8.90 -11.43 -15.99
C LEU A 53 7.90 -12.59 -15.93
N CYS A 54 6.61 -12.33 -16.17
CA CYS A 54 5.59 -13.37 -16.23
C CYS A 54 5.88 -14.32 -17.40
N TRP A 55 6.11 -13.79 -18.60
CA TRP A 55 6.44 -14.60 -19.78
C TRP A 55 7.77 -15.36 -19.64
N ALA A 56 8.78 -14.74 -19.04
CA ALA A 56 10.09 -15.35 -18.80
C ALA A 56 10.03 -16.61 -17.92
N VAL A 57 9.01 -16.73 -17.06
CA VAL A 57 8.80 -17.95 -16.26
C VAL A 57 7.78 -18.89 -16.89
N LEU A 58 6.68 -18.36 -17.42
CA LEU A 58 5.60 -19.18 -17.97
C LEU A 58 6.04 -19.97 -19.21
N VAL A 59 6.88 -19.39 -20.08
CA VAL A 59 7.32 -20.06 -21.33
C VAL A 59 8.26 -21.25 -21.04
N PRO A 60 9.36 -21.10 -20.27
CA PRO A 60 10.20 -22.25 -19.95
C PRO A 60 9.47 -23.34 -19.18
N LEU A 61 8.56 -22.97 -18.27
CA LEU A 61 7.76 -23.92 -17.52
C LEU A 61 6.80 -24.72 -18.42
N TYR A 62 6.15 -24.06 -19.39
CA TYR A 62 5.32 -24.73 -20.39
C TYR A 62 6.12 -25.72 -21.23
N LEU A 63 7.30 -25.31 -21.70
CA LEU A 63 8.19 -26.19 -22.48
C LEU A 63 8.68 -27.39 -21.65
N ALA A 64 9.01 -27.17 -20.37
CA ALA A 64 9.44 -28.23 -19.46
C ALA A 64 8.34 -29.28 -19.23
N ILE A 65 7.08 -28.85 -19.03
CA ILE A 65 5.94 -29.76 -18.90
C ILE A 65 5.74 -30.55 -20.20
N GLY A 66 5.80 -29.87 -21.36
CA GLY A 66 5.68 -30.52 -22.66
C GLY A 66 6.78 -31.55 -22.95
N LEU A 67 8.00 -31.32 -22.45
CA LEU A 67 9.13 -32.26 -22.54
C LEU A 67 8.96 -33.48 -21.62
N LEU A 68 8.35 -33.31 -20.45
CA LEU A 68 8.16 -34.38 -19.46
C LEU A 68 6.99 -35.31 -19.81
N ASP A 69 5.87 -34.76 -20.31
CA ASP A 69 4.63 -35.52 -20.56
C ASP A 69 4.43 -35.91 -22.04
N GLY A 70 5.40 -35.63 -22.91
CA GLY A 70 5.30 -35.95 -24.35
C GLY A 70 4.34 -35.05 -25.13
N GLY A 71 3.96 -33.92 -24.55
CA GLY A 71 3.08 -32.91 -25.14
C GLY A 71 1.94 -32.51 -24.21
N VAL A 72 1.52 -31.24 -24.30
CA VAL A 72 0.36 -30.72 -23.56
C VAL A 72 -0.81 -30.66 -24.52
N SER A 73 -1.95 -31.26 -24.17
CA SER A 73 -3.18 -31.16 -24.98
C SER A 73 -3.60 -29.69 -25.10
N THR A 74 -4.14 -29.30 -26.26
CA THR A 74 -4.52 -27.92 -26.60
C THR A 74 -5.40 -27.26 -25.54
N ILE A 75 -6.30 -28.02 -24.90
CA ILE A 75 -7.19 -27.54 -23.85
C ILE A 75 -6.39 -27.21 -22.58
N TRP A 76 -5.45 -28.07 -22.20
CA TRP A 76 -4.59 -27.86 -21.04
C TRP A 76 -3.60 -26.71 -21.27
N SER A 77 -3.14 -26.50 -22.51
CA SER A 77 -2.33 -25.33 -22.86
C SER A 77 -3.11 -24.01 -22.71
N ALA A 78 -4.39 -23.98 -23.10
CA ALA A 78 -5.24 -22.80 -22.94
C ALA A 78 -5.55 -22.51 -21.46
N VAL A 79 -5.82 -23.56 -20.66
CA VAL A 79 -6.00 -23.45 -19.21
C VAL A 79 -4.71 -22.97 -18.55
N TYR A 80 -3.56 -23.52 -18.92
CA TYR A 80 -2.25 -23.11 -18.40
C TYR A 80 -1.96 -21.64 -18.72
N LEU A 81 -2.23 -21.19 -19.94
CA LEU A 81 -2.07 -19.78 -20.32
C LEU A 81 -3.00 -18.87 -19.52
N PHE A 82 -4.27 -19.24 -19.38
CA PHE A 82 -5.24 -18.43 -18.64
C PHE A 82 -4.92 -18.34 -17.15
N VAL A 83 -4.66 -19.49 -16.52
CA VAL A 83 -4.32 -19.60 -15.10
C VAL A 83 -2.94 -19.00 -14.83
N GLY A 84 -1.98 -19.24 -15.71
CA GLY A 84 -0.65 -18.65 -15.65
C GLY A 84 -0.71 -17.13 -15.72
N ILE A 85 -1.43 -16.57 -16.70
CA ILE A 85 -1.55 -15.10 -16.84
C ILE A 85 -2.33 -14.46 -15.68
N ALA A 86 -3.25 -15.16 -15.02
CA ALA A 86 -4.02 -14.59 -13.91
C ALA A 86 -3.35 -14.80 -12.54
N LEU A 87 -2.91 -16.02 -12.24
CA LEU A 87 -2.40 -16.41 -10.92
C LEU A 87 -0.90 -16.16 -10.76
N TRP A 88 -0.11 -16.28 -11.84
CA TRP A 88 1.34 -16.08 -11.76
C TRP A 88 1.74 -14.63 -11.41
N PRO A 89 1.13 -13.59 -12.02
CA PRO A 89 1.42 -12.21 -11.62
C PRO A 89 1.07 -11.94 -10.16
N ALA A 90 -0.01 -12.55 -9.66
CA ALA A 90 -0.43 -12.42 -8.27
C ALA A 90 0.56 -13.10 -7.31
N LEU A 91 1.02 -14.31 -7.67
CA LEU A 91 2.05 -15.03 -6.92
C LEU A 91 3.39 -14.29 -6.93
N LEU A 92 3.81 -13.74 -8.07
CA LEU A 92 5.02 -12.92 -8.17
C LEU A 92 4.92 -11.67 -7.30
N GLY A 93 3.81 -10.93 -7.35
CA GLY A 93 3.56 -9.78 -6.49
C GLY A 93 3.67 -10.13 -5.01
N TRP A 94 3.05 -11.25 -4.61
CA TRP A 94 3.14 -11.78 -3.25
C TRP A 94 4.57 -12.22 -2.86
N LEU A 95 5.29 -12.93 -3.73
CA LEU A 95 6.66 -13.38 -3.48
C LEU A 95 7.62 -12.21 -3.31
N VAL A 96 7.53 -11.19 -4.17
CA VAL A 96 8.35 -9.97 -4.07
C VAL A 96 8.06 -9.23 -2.77
N PHE A 97 6.79 -9.12 -2.38
CA PHE A 97 6.41 -8.56 -1.08
C PHE A 97 7.05 -9.34 0.08
N ASN A 98 6.93 -10.68 0.08
CA ASN A 98 7.44 -11.52 1.16
C ASN A 98 8.98 -11.53 1.21
N ALA A 99 9.65 -11.50 0.05
CA ALA A 99 11.10 -11.39 -0.07
C ALA A 99 11.58 -10.02 0.44
N ARG A 100 10.90 -8.92 0.11
CA ARG A 100 11.16 -7.60 0.71
C ARG A 100 10.98 -7.64 2.23
N ALA A 101 9.87 -8.21 2.69
CA ALA A 101 9.55 -8.30 4.12
C ALA A 101 10.57 -9.14 4.89
N LYS A 102 11.15 -10.21 4.32
CA LYS A 102 12.05 -11.12 5.04
C LYS A 102 13.54 -10.85 4.83
N TRP A 103 13.97 -10.55 3.59
CA TRP A 103 15.39 -10.39 3.24
C TRP A 103 15.89 -8.95 3.33
N LEU A 104 14.96 -7.98 3.29
CA LEU A 104 15.29 -6.56 3.24
C LEU A 104 14.86 -5.80 4.51
N ARG A 105 14.27 -6.51 5.49
CA ARG A 105 14.14 -6.04 6.89
C ARG A 105 15.53 -5.69 7.43
N GLY A 106 15.83 -4.41 7.50
CA GLY A 106 17.07 -3.85 8.04
C GLY A 106 18.16 -3.52 7.02
N LYS A 107 18.00 -3.82 5.71
CA LYS A 107 18.99 -3.48 4.66
C LYS A 107 18.48 -2.49 3.61
N ILE A 108 17.16 -2.32 3.49
CA ILE A 108 16.57 -1.24 2.70
C ILE A 108 16.02 -0.19 3.68
N LEU A 109 16.12 1.09 3.29
CA LEU A 109 15.54 2.22 4.01
C LEU A 109 14.20 1.83 4.65
N HIS A 110 14.03 2.17 5.92
CA HIS A 110 12.82 1.88 6.69
C HIS A 110 11.58 2.20 5.82
N PRO A 111 10.57 1.30 5.74
CA PRO A 111 9.38 1.53 4.92
C PRO A 111 8.64 2.83 5.27
N ALA A 112 8.89 3.35 6.48
CA ALA A 112 8.49 4.66 6.92
C ALA A 112 9.18 5.73 6.06
N ARG A 113 8.42 6.31 5.13
CA ARG A 113 8.90 7.41 4.27
C ARG A 113 9.07 8.71 5.06
N THR A 114 8.40 8.82 6.21
CA THR A 114 8.43 10.00 7.08
C THR A 114 8.69 9.62 8.55
N ALA A 115 9.14 10.59 9.36
CA ALA A 115 9.24 10.43 10.81
C ALA A 115 7.88 10.13 11.47
N TRP A 116 6.80 10.61 10.85
CA TRP A 116 5.42 10.33 11.22
C TRP A 116 5.11 8.83 11.06
N ASP A 117 5.36 8.27 9.88
CA ASP A 117 5.16 6.84 9.61
C ASP A 117 6.00 5.99 10.56
N TYR A 118 7.24 6.42 10.88
CA TYR A 118 8.11 5.70 11.80
C TYR A 118 7.49 5.59 13.20
N LEU A 119 6.99 6.71 13.75
CA LEU A 119 6.38 6.74 15.07
C LEU A 119 5.16 5.81 15.15
N PHE A 120 4.22 5.93 14.21
CA PHE A 120 2.97 5.17 14.24
C PHE A 120 3.13 3.71 13.83
N SER A 121 4.17 3.37 13.05
CA SER A 121 4.49 1.97 12.73
C SER A 121 4.90 1.13 13.94
N GLN A 122 5.22 1.75 15.08
CA GLN A 122 5.56 1.04 16.32
C GLN A 122 4.34 0.39 16.99
N GLY A 123 3.11 0.78 16.62
CA GLY A 123 1.88 0.23 17.21
C GLY A 123 1.73 0.49 18.71
N LYS A 124 2.40 1.52 19.24
CA LYS A 124 2.32 1.92 20.65
C LYS A 124 1.15 2.87 20.87
N PHE A 125 0.65 2.88 22.10
CA PHE A 125 -0.37 3.82 22.54
C PHE A 125 0.30 5.05 23.17
N TYR A 126 -0.28 6.22 22.89
CA TYR A 126 0.23 7.50 23.37
C TYR A 126 -0.86 8.39 23.94
N TRP A 127 -0.49 9.17 24.94
CA TRP A 127 -1.15 10.42 25.25
C TRP A 127 -0.62 11.49 24.30
N VAL A 128 -1.51 12.21 23.65
CA VAL A 128 -1.15 13.17 22.61
C VAL A 128 -1.59 14.55 23.05
N LEU A 129 -0.63 15.48 23.14
CA LEU A 129 -0.90 16.90 23.35
C LEU A 129 -0.72 17.63 22.02
N VAL A 130 -1.79 18.28 21.57
CA VAL A 130 -1.81 19.03 20.33
C VAL A 130 -1.78 20.51 20.67
N THR A 131 -0.88 21.25 20.02
CA THR A 131 -0.87 22.71 20.04
C THR A 131 -1.21 23.23 18.65
N THR A 132 -2.34 23.93 18.52
CA THR A 132 -2.77 24.53 17.25
C THR A 132 -1.88 25.71 16.86
N SER A 133 -1.97 26.14 15.61
CA SER A 133 -1.27 27.35 15.13
C SER A 133 -1.64 28.61 15.91
N ASP A 134 -2.88 28.67 16.44
CA ASP A 134 -3.39 29.78 17.26
C ASP A 134 -2.96 29.69 18.74
N GLY A 135 -2.26 28.62 19.12
CA GLY A 135 -1.75 28.43 20.48
C GLY A 135 -2.71 27.73 21.43
N GLU A 136 -3.92 27.38 20.99
CA GLU A 136 -4.84 26.53 21.75
C GLU A 136 -4.22 25.13 21.95
N ARG A 137 -4.48 24.54 23.12
CA ARG A 137 -4.00 23.21 23.47
C ARG A 137 -5.15 22.31 23.84
N PHE A 138 -5.13 21.11 23.28
CA PHE A 138 -6.04 20.04 23.69
C PHE A 138 -5.29 18.72 23.67
N GLY A 139 -5.80 17.79 24.47
CA GLY A 139 -5.26 16.47 24.63
C GLY A 139 -6.11 15.47 23.87
N GLY A 140 -5.53 14.32 23.59
CA GLY A 140 -6.32 13.17 23.22
C GLY A 140 -5.56 11.87 23.37
N ARG A 141 -6.33 10.79 23.34
CA ARG A 141 -5.80 9.45 23.51
C ARG A 141 -5.62 8.79 22.15
N TYR A 142 -4.40 8.34 21.85
CA TYR A 142 -4.11 7.49 20.70
C TYR A 142 -4.04 6.04 21.14
N ALA A 143 -5.03 5.23 20.76
CA ALA A 143 -5.08 3.80 21.09
C ALA A 143 -5.79 2.97 20.00
N GLU A 144 -6.41 1.85 20.35
CA GLU A 144 -6.98 0.85 19.42
C GLU A 144 -7.99 1.40 18.41
N LYS A 145 -8.77 2.42 18.81
CA LYS A 145 -9.76 3.06 17.93
C LYS A 145 -9.24 4.36 17.32
N SER A 146 -7.95 4.64 17.44
CA SER A 146 -7.30 5.80 16.84
C SER A 146 -6.68 5.45 15.49
N PHE A 147 -6.45 6.47 14.67
CA PHE A 147 -5.87 6.28 13.35
C PHE A 147 -4.92 7.42 13.01
N ALA A 148 -3.79 7.12 12.41
CA ALA A 148 -2.92 8.10 11.80
C ALA A 148 -2.80 7.74 10.32
N THR A 149 -3.02 8.72 9.44
CA THR A 149 -2.75 8.52 8.02
C THR A 149 -1.26 8.26 7.83
N SER A 150 -0.93 7.48 6.80
CA SER A 150 0.45 7.24 6.39
C SER A 150 0.70 7.89 5.04
N TYR A 151 1.97 8.15 4.72
CA TYR A 151 2.34 8.55 3.36
C TYR A 151 1.71 7.60 2.31
N PRO A 152 1.14 8.10 1.20
CA PRO A 152 1.27 9.46 0.65
C PRO A 152 0.19 10.45 1.08
N ASP A 153 -0.80 10.00 1.85
CA ASP A 153 -1.91 10.84 2.24
C ASP A 153 -1.44 11.96 3.18
N PRO A 154 -2.12 13.12 3.18
CA PRO A 154 -1.82 14.20 4.12
C PRO A 154 -1.84 13.67 5.55
N HIS A 155 -0.85 14.08 6.36
CA HIS A 155 -0.77 13.63 7.75
C HIS A 155 -1.97 14.16 8.54
N GLU A 156 -2.78 13.24 9.04
CA GLU A 156 -3.93 13.47 9.89
C GLU A 156 -3.90 12.42 11.01
N ILE A 157 -4.34 12.82 12.21
CA ILE A 157 -4.45 11.93 13.35
C ILE A 157 -5.84 12.03 13.96
N TYR A 158 -6.51 10.89 14.03
CA TYR A 158 -7.73 10.72 14.80
C TYR A 158 -7.39 10.16 16.17
N LEU A 159 -7.71 10.94 17.21
CA LEU A 159 -7.60 10.56 18.61
C LEU A 159 -8.96 10.09 19.10
N GLN A 160 -9.02 8.91 19.71
CA GLN A 160 -10.30 8.28 20.07
C GLN A 160 -10.99 8.97 21.26
N GLU A 161 -10.26 9.76 22.04
CA GLU A 161 -10.77 10.56 23.14
C GLU A 161 -10.24 11.98 23.02
N LEU A 162 -11.10 12.96 23.32
CA LEU A 162 -10.73 14.35 23.48
C LEU A 162 -10.58 14.67 24.97
N TRP A 163 -9.48 15.30 25.35
CA TRP A 163 -9.14 15.66 26.71
C TRP A 163 -8.89 17.15 26.85
N ARG A 164 -9.38 17.73 27.93
CA ARG A 164 -9.01 19.09 28.35
C ARG A 164 -7.63 19.08 28.96
N VAL A 165 -6.88 20.15 28.68
CA VAL A 165 -5.51 20.32 29.13
C VAL A 165 -5.39 21.68 29.79
N ASP A 166 -4.62 21.75 30.87
CA ASP A 166 -4.33 23.03 31.54
C ASP A 166 -3.25 23.85 30.80
N GLU A 167 -2.92 25.03 31.34
CA GLU A 167 -1.88 25.90 30.78
C GLU A 167 -0.48 25.26 30.78
N ASN A 168 -0.24 24.30 31.67
CA ASN A 168 1.03 23.59 31.81
C ASN A 168 1.15 22.37 30.88
N GLY A 169 0.09 22.01 30.15
CA GLY A 169 0.09 20.82 29.31
C GLY A 169 -0.30 19.53 30.03
N VAL A 170 -0.88 19.62 31.24
CA VAL A 170 -1.34 18.49 32.03
C VAL A 170 -2.74 18.07 31.60
N PHE A 171 -2.91 16.78 31.32
CA PHE A 171 -4.21 16.19 30.97
C PHE A 171 -5.13 16.21 32.18
N MET A 172 -6.29 16.84 32.05
CA MET A 172 -7.24 17.05 33.14
C MET A 172 -8.37 16.02 33.10
N GLU A 173 -9.33 16.21 32.20
CA GLU A 173 -10.53 15.38 32.10
C GLU A 173 -10.87 15.10 30.64
N ALA A 174 -11.45 13.93 30.39
CA ALA A 174 -12.03 13.60 29.09
C ALA A 174 -13.30 14.45 28.87
N VAL A 175 -13.47 14.96 27.65
CA VAL A 175 -14.67 15.70 27.27
C VAL A 175 -15.83 14.72 27.11
N GLU A 176 -16.82 14.81 28.01
CA GLU A 176 -18.02 13.98 27.98
C GLU A 176 -18.78 14.15 26.67
N GLY A 177 -19.30 13.04 26.13
CA GLY A 177 -20.04 13.03 24.86
C GLY A 177 -19.18 13.24 23.61
N SER A 178 -17.85 13.33 23.74
CA SER A 178 -16.96 13.39 22.58
C SER A 178 -16.82 12.01 21.92
N ALA A 179 -16.81 12.00 20.59
CA ALA A 179 -16.50 10.82 19.79
C ALA A 179 -15.02 10.83 19.34
N GLY A 180 -14.14 11.49 20.10
CA GLY A 180 -12.77 11.76 19.69
C GLY A 180 -12.60 13.06 18.89
N ILE A 181 -11.42 13.23 18.30
CA ILE A 181 -11.05 14.41 17.53
C ILE A 181 -10.16 14.04 16.34
N LEU A 182 -10.47 14.60 15.17
CA LEU A 182 -9.61 14.52 13.99
C LEU A 182 -8.75 15.78 13.93
N VAL A 183 -7.44 15.61 13.81
CA VAL A 183 -6.47 16.68 13.81
C VAL A 183 -5.68 16.63 12.52
N ARG A 184 -5.74 17.71 11.74
CA ARG A 184 -4.99 17.84 10.50
C ARG A 184 -3.64 18.50 10.74
N ARG A 185 -2.60 18.07 10.02
CA ARG A 185 -1.22 18.55 10.22
C ARG A 185 -1.02 20.03 9.92
N ASP A 186 -1.82 20.60 9.02
CA ASP A 186 -1.77 22.01 8.59
C ASP A 186 -2.31 22.98 9.65
N GLU A 187 -3.19 22.52 10.54
CA GLU A 187 -3.78 23.34 11.61
C GLU A 187 -2.96 23.31 12.92
N VAL A 188 -1.86 22.53 12.96
CA VAL A 188 -1.10 22.27 14.18
C VAL A 188 0.35 22.72 14.11
N LYS A 189 0.76 23.45 15.13
CA LYS A 189 2.14 23.91 15.31
C LYS A 189 3.05 22.77 15.73
N ARG A 190 2.62 21.97 16.72
CA ARG A 190 3.37 20.81 17.23
C ARG A 190 2.45 19.78 17.86
N ILE A 191 2.91 18.54 17.86
CA ILE A 191 2.26 17.40 18.51
C ILE A 191 3.29 16.75 19.42
N GLU A 192 2.94 16.58 20.69
CA GLU A 192 3.79 15.99 21.71
C GLU A 192 3.18 14.65 22.13
N PHE A 193 4.02 13.62 22.27
CA PHE A 193 3.61 12.26 22.58
C PHE A 193 4.17 11.84 23.93
N PHE A 194 3.32 11.32 24.80
CA PHE A 194 3.69 10.80 26.12
C PHE A 194 3.32 9.32 26.22
N GLU A 195 4.20 8.52 26.81
CA GLU A 195 3.93 7.11 27.04
C GLU A 195 2.83 6.93 28.09
N TYR A 196 2.12 5.80 28.01
CA TYR A 196 1.22 5.40 29.09
C TYR A 196 2.07 5.12 30.31
N ALA A 197 1.89 5.90 31.39
CA ALA A 197 2.49 5.56 32.67
C ALA A 197 2.06 4.14 33.06
N LYS A 198 3.04 3.27 33.30
CA LYS A 198 2.83 1.91 33.80
C LYS A 198 2.37 1.93 35.25
#